data_AF-A0A851HZE0-F1
#
_entry.id   AF-A0A851HZE0-F1
#
_cell.length_a   1.000
_cell.length_b   1.000
_cell.length_c   1.000
_cell.angle_alpha   90.00
_cell.angle_beta   90.00
_cell.angle_gamma   90.00
#
_symmetry.space_group_name_H-M   'P 1'
#
loop_
_entity.id
_entity.type
_entity.pdbx_description
1 polymer ?
#
loop_
_entity_poly.entity_id
_entity_poly.type
_entity_poly.pdbx_seq_one_letter_code
_entity_poly.pdbx_strand_id
1 'polypeptide(L)'
;MTDYQKTARAKEAAQEYMRGVKLRRDASQTTDKSLADKFACSQWTINRAKNALPTNVLSEEDQALVRQLAADKIAASKQLPMLTKEYLGYKHQVSRDAIDLQLELLGFVKPAAKHKAGAA
;
A
#
# COMPACT_ATOMS: atom_id res chain seq x y z
N MET A 1 4.89 -14.84 -27.18
CA MET A 1 5.01 -13.58 -26.42
C MET A 1 6.43 -13.08 -26.59
N THR A 2 6.62 -11.85 -27.06
CA THR A 2 7.96 -11.29 -27.30
C THR A 2 8.60 -10.86 -25.97
N ASP A 3 9.92 -10.79 -25.89
CA ASP A 3 10.62 -10.38 -24.67
C ASP A 3 10.31 -8.94 -24.27
N TYR A 4 10.00 -8.09 -25.25
CA TYR A 4 9.48 -6.74 -25.02
C TYR A 4 8.15 -6.75 -24.25
N GLN A 5 7.21 -7.63 -24.61
CA GLN A 5 5.92 -7.74 -23.93
C GLN A 5 6.06 -8.23 -22.49
N LYS A 6 6.96 -9.19 -22.24
CA LYS A 6 7.27 -9.66 -20.87
C LYS A 6 7.84 -8.54 -20.01
N THR A 7 8.77 -7.76 -20.57
CA THR A 7 9.40 -6.63 -19.87
C THR A 7 8.38 -5.54 -19.55
N ALA A 8 7.52 -5.18 -20.49
CA ALA A 8 6.48 -4.18 -20.28
C ALA A 8 5.50 -4.60 -19.15
N ARG A 9 5.06 -5.86 -19.16
CA ARG A 9 4.18 -6.41 -18.11
C ARG A 9 4.86 -6.48 -16.75
N ALA A 10 6.14 -6.85 -16.70
CA ALA A 10 6.91 -6.86 -15.45
C ALA A 10 7.06 -5.46 -14.86
N LYS A 11 7.25 -4.44 -15.72
CA LYS A 11 7.31 -3.04 -15.31
C LYS A 11 5.96 -2.55 -14.75
N GLU A 12 4.86 -2.90 -15.41
CA GLU A 12 3.50 -2.57 -14.94
C GLU A 12 3.20 -3.23 -13.59
N ALA A 13 3.52 -4.52 -13.45
CA ALA A 13 3.40 -5.25 -12.17
C ALA A 13 4.25 -4.61 -11.06
N ALA A 14 5.48 -4.17 -11.36
CA ALA A 14 6.33 -3.47 -10.41
C ALA A 14 5.71 -2.12 -9.96
N GLN A 15 5.14 -1.35 -10.88
CA GLN A 15 4.45 -0.09 -10.56
C GLN A 15 3.22 -0.32 -9.68
N GLU A 16 2.40 -1.35 -9.99
CA GLU A 16 1.27 -1.73 -9.14
C GLU A 16 1.73 -2.15 -7.74
N TYR A 17 2.83 -2.89 -7.64
CA TYR A 17 3.40 -3.26 -6.34
C TYR A 17 3.86 -2.03 -5.55
N MET A 18 4.56 -1.08 -6.19
CA MET A 18 4.97 0.18 -5.56
C MET A 18 3.76 0.96 -5.02
N ARG A 19 2.67 1.03 -5.79
CA ARG A 19 1.40 1.60 -5.33
C ARG A 19 0.87 0.85 -4.10
N GLY A 20 0.92 -0.48 -4.09
CA GLY A 20 0.54 -1.30 -2.95
C GLY A 20 1.39 -1.04 -1.70
N VAL A 21 2.69 -0.76 -1.85
CA VAL A 21 3.56 -0.37 -0.73
C VAL A 21 3.16 1.00 -0.16
N LYS A 22 2.92 1.99 -1.03
CA LYS A 22 2.41 3.30 -0.59
C LYS A 22 1.08 3.15 0.16
N LEU A 23 0.16 2.36 -0.39
CA LEU A 23 -1.15 2.12 0.21
C LEU A 23 -1.05 1.45 1.59
N ARG A 24 -0.11 0.50 1.78
CA ARG A 24 0.17 -0.10 3.10
C ARG A 24 0.68 0.94 4.09
N ARG A 25 1.58 1.81 3.65
CA ARG A 25 2.11 2.89 4.49
C ARG A 25 0.99 3.85 4.89
N ASP A 26 0.17 4.30 3.96
CA ASP A 26 -0.93 5.22 4.23
C ASP A 26 -1.98 4.56 5.16
N ALA A 27 -2.27 3.27 4.97
CA ALA A 27 -3.12 2.49 5.88
C ALA A 27 -2.53 2.34 7.30
N SER A 28 -1.20 2.28 7.45
CA SER A 28 -0.54 2.23 8.75
C SER A 28 -0.60 3.57 9.50
N GLN A 29 -0.74 4.68 8.77
CA GLN A 29 -0.89 6.02 9.35
C GLN A 29 -2.34 6.35 9.75
N THR A 30 -3.30 5.50 9.37
CA THR A 30 -4.73 5.63 9.71
C THR A 30 -5.15 4.60 10.76
N THR A 31 -4.24 4.18 11.64
CA THR A 31 -4.63 3.41 12.84
C THR A 31 -5.34 4.31 13.84
N ASP A 32 -6.19 3.71 14.68
CA ASP A 32 -6.97 4.46 15.67
C ASP A 32 -6.03 5.21 16.64
N LYS A 33 -4.87 4.63 16.94
CA LYS A 33 -3.78 5.29 17.67
C LYS A 33 -3.20 6.49 16.90
N SER A 34 -2.82 6.30 15.64
CA SER A 34 -2.26 7.39 14.82
C SER A 34 -3.23 8.55 14.64
N LEU A 35 -4.52 8.26 14.48
CA LEU A 35 -5.57 9.27 14.39
C LEU A 35 -5.78 9.97 15.74
N ALA A 36 -5.80 9.22 16.85
CA ALA A 36 -5.89 9.80 18.19
C ALA A 36 -4.74 10.78 18.45
N ASP A 37 -3.50 10.40 18.12
CA ASP A 37 -2.33 11.27 18.23
C ASP A 37 -2.46 12.51 17.32
N LYS A 38 -2.90 12.33 16.07
CA LYS A 38 -3.06 13.43 15.09
C LYS A 38 -4.10 14.47 15.51
N PHE A 39 -5.22 14.03 16.06
CA PHE A 39 -6.31 14.90 16.50
C PHE A 39 -6.22 15.25 17.99
N ALA A 40 -5.10 14.92 18.65
CA ALA A 40 -4.84 15.16 20.07
C ALA A 40 -6.01 14.72 20.98
N CYS A 41 -6.59 13.54 20.72
CA CYS A 41 -7.74 13.02 21.44
C CYS A 41 -7.55 11.54 21.81
N SER A 42 -8.54 10.95 22.51
CA SER A 42 -8.49 9.54 22.88
C SER A 42 -8.86 8.62 21.70
N GLN A 43 -8.35 7.38 21.70
CA GLN A 43 -8.79 6.36 20.72
C GLN A 43 -10.29 6.08 20.81
N TRP A 44 -10.89 6.22 22.01
CA TRP A 44 -12.33 6.10 22.21
C TRP A 44 -13.10 7.17 21.43
N THR A 45 -12.62 8.42 21.44
CA THR A 45 -13.18 9.53 20.67
C THR A 45 -13.14 9.25 19.16
N ILE A 46 -12.00 8.75 18.66
CA ILE A 46 -11.84 8.34 17.26
C ILE A 46 -12.83 7.23 16.90
N ASN A 47 -12.96 6.22 17.76
CA ASN A 47 -13.89 5.11 17.53
C ASN A 47 -15.35 5.58 17.47
N ARG A 48 -15.73 6.55 18.31
CA ARG A 48 -17.06 7.18 18.22
C ARG A 48 -17.26 7.90 16.89
N ALA A 49 -16.33 8.77 16.51
CA ALA A 49 -16.40 9.52 15.25
C ALA A 49 -16.51 8.58 14.04
N LYS A 50 -15.72 7.50 14.01
CA LYS A 50 -15.78 6.44 12.97
C LYS A 50 -17.17 5.81 12.85
N ASN A 51 -17.84 5.56 13.98
CA ASN A 51 -19.17 4.95 14.03
C ASN A 51 -20.30 5.99 13.95
N ALA A 52 -20.00 7.23 13.55
CA ALA A 52 -20.97 8.34 13.52
C ALA A 52 -21.70 8.57 14.86
N LEU A 53 -21.05 8.24 15.97
CA LEU A 53 -21.57 8.53 17.30
C LEU A 53 -21.19 9.95 17.71
N PRO A 54 -22.08 10.69 18.41
CA PRO A 54 -21.81 12.06 18.81
C PRO A 54 -20.60 12.15 19.75
N THR A 55 -19.76 13.15 19.54
CA THR A 55 -18.65 13.53 20.42
C THR A 55 -18.50 15.05 20.44
N ASN A 56 -18.19 15.60 21.61
CA ASN A 56 -17.98 17.04 21.79
C ASN A 56 -16.48 17.41 21.78
N VAL A 57 -15.61 16.41 21.62
CA VAL A 57 -14.15 16.59 21.66
C VAL A 57 -13.57 16.98 20.30
N LEU A 58 -14.23 16.57 19.22
CA LEU A 58 -13.83 16.87 17.85
C LEU A 58 -14.88 17.76 17.19
N SER A 59 -14.43 18.70 16.36
CA SER A 59 -15.33 19.47 15.50
C SER A 59 -16.07 18.56 14.51
N GLU A 60 -17.19 19.01 13.94
CA GLU A 60 -17.89 18.24 12.91
C GLU A 60 -17.02 17.96 11.68
N GLU A 61 -16.17 18.94 11.31
CA GLU A 61 -15.19 18.80 10.22
C GLU A 61 -14.16 17.70 10.52
N ASP A 62 -13.62 17.68 11.75
CA ASP A 62 -12.67 16.64 12.18
C ASP A 62 -13.33 15.27 12.23
N GLN A 63 -14.58 15.20 12.71
CA GLN A 63 -15.35 13.96 12.70
C GLN A 63 -15.59 13.46 11.27
N ALA A 64 -15.89 14.36 10.33
CA ALA A 64 -16.02 14.02 8.92
C ALA A 64 -14.70 13.52 8.33
N LEU A 65 -13.57 14.17 8.66
CA LEU A 65 -12.25 13.74 8.22
C LEU A 65 -11.87 12.35 8.79
N VAL A 66 -12.15 12.09 10.06
CA VAL A 66 -11.94 10.76 10.68
C VAL A 66 -12.76 9.68 9.96
N ARG A 67 -14.02 9.97 9.63
CA ARG A 67 -14.88 9.04 8.87
C ARG A 67 -14.31 8.78 7.47
N GLN A 68 -13.86 9.83 6.77
CA GLN A 68 -13.25 9.68 5.45
C GLN A 68 -11.98 8.82 5.52
N LEU A 69 -11.09 9.08 6.47
CA LEU A 69 -9.85 8.30 6.64
C LEU A 69 -10.13 6.83 6.99
N ALA A 70 -11.19 6.57 7.76
CA ALA A 70 -11.62 5.20 8.05
C ALA A 70 -12.19 4.50 6.81
N ALA A 71 -12.99 5.18 5.99
CA ALA A 71 -13.49 4.67 4.73
C ALA A 71 -12.34 4.36 3.75
N ASP A 72 -11.38 5.27 3.62
CA ASP A 72 -10.18 5.10 2.78
C ASP A 72 -9.35 3.89 3.23
N LYS A 73 -9.22 3.68 4.55
CA LYS A 73 -8.53 2.50 5.10
C LYS A 73 -9.25 1.20 4.76
N ILE A 74 -10.58 1.18 4.81
CA ILE A 74 -11.38 0.01 4.42
C ILE A 74 -11.20 -0.26 2.92
N ALA A 75 -11.28 0.78 2.08
CA ALA A 75 -11.05 0.66 0.65
C ALA A 75 -9.64 0.14 0.34
N ALA A 76 -8.62 0.66 1.04
CA ALA A 76 -7.24 0.20 0.95
C ALA A 76 -7.13 -1.29 1.32
N SER A 77 -7.73 -1.70 2.44
CA SER A 77 -7.69 -3.08 2.93
C SER A 77 -8.26 -4.10 1.93
N LYS A 78 -9.25 -3.69 1.12
CA LYS A 78 -9.80 -4.51 0.03
C LYS A 78 -8.84 -4.64 -1.16
N GLN A 79 -8.06 -3.59 -1.45
CA GLN A 79 -7.13 -3.56 -2.59
C GLN A 79 -5.79 -4.24 -2.28
N LEU A 80 -5.32 -4.16 -1.03
CA LEU A 80 -3.97 -4.61 -0.65
C LEU A 80 -3.64 -6.07 -1.00
N PRO A 81 -4.54 -7.06 -0.85
CA PRO A 81 -4.24 -8.44 -1.25
C PRO A 81 -3.92 -8.58 -2.74
N MET A 82 -4.52 -7.74 -3.59
CA MET A 82 -4.33 -7.72 -5.04
C MET A 82 -3.07 -6.96 -5.48
N LEU A 83 -2.32 -6.37 -4.55
CA LEU A 83 -1.09 -5.63 -4.83
C LEU A 83 0.16 -6.33 -4.24
N THR A 84 0.06 -7.64 -4.06
CA THR A 84 1.18 -8.51 -3.66
C THR A 84 1.97 -8.97 -4.88
N LYS A 85 3.25 -9.31 -4.72
CA LYS A 85 4.07 -9.79 -5.85
C LYS A 85 3.52 -11.10 -6.41
N GLU A 86 2.98 -11.93 -5.54
CA GLU A 86 2.35 -13.21 -5.85
C GLU A 86 1.13 -13.01 -6.76
N TYR A 87 0.20 -12.15 -6.34
CA TYR A 87 -0.99 -11.85 -7.14
C TYR A 87 -0.65 -11.15 -8.45
N LEU A 88 0.25 -10.18 -8.41
CA LEU A 88 0.65 -9.42 -9.61
C LEU A 88 1.41 -10.28 -10.61
N GLY A 89 2.24 -11.22 -10.13
CA GLY A 89 2.90 -12.20 -11.00
C GLY A 89 1.89 -13.09 -11.72
N TYR A 90 0.88 -13.59 -10.99
CA TYR A 90 -0.22 -14.34 -11.59
C TYR A 90 -1.03 -13.50 -12.60
N LYS A 91 -1.47 -12.30 -12.20
CA LYS A 91 -2.28 -11.38 -13.03
C LYS A 91 -1.58 -11.01 -14.34
N HIS A 92 -0.29 -10.65 -14.25
CA HIS A 92 0.49 -10.17 -15.40
C HIS A 92 1.22 -11.29 -16.15
N GLN A 93 1.13 -12.54 -15.67
CA GLN A 93 1.84 -13.70 -16.23
C GLN A 93 3.36 -13.49 -16.28
N VAL A 94 3.92 -12.96 -15.18
CA VAL A 94 5.36 -12.72 -15.02
C VAL A 94 5.84 -13.36 -13.72
N SER A 95 7.11 -13.76 -13.68
CA SER A 95 7.70 -14.31 -12.45
C SER A 95 7.89 -13.21 -11.40
N ARG A 96 7.91 -13.62 -10.13
CA ARG A 96 8.25 -12.73 -9.02
C ARG A 96 9.63 -12.09 -9.21
N ASP A 97 10.60 -12.86 -9.70
CA ASP A 97 11.96 -12.36 -9.96
C ASP A 97 11.99 -11.27 -11.03
N ALA A 98 11.13 -11.36 -12.06
CA ALA A 98 11.02 -10.31 -13.08
C ALA A 98 10.45 -9.01 -12.50
N ILE A 99 9.50 -9.11 -11.56
CA ILE A 99 8.98 -7.94 -10.82
C ILE A 99 10.10 -7.36 -9.95
N ASP A 100 10.84 -8.20 -9.24
CA ASP A 100 11.95 -7.78 -8.37
C ASP A 100 13.05 -7.06 -9.15
N LEU A 101 13.46 -7.60 -10.30
CA LEU A 101 14.40 -6.94 -11.20
C LEU A 101 13.90 -5.56 -11.65
N GLN A 102 12.62 -5.43 -12.00
CA GLN A 102 12.05 -4.13 -12.39
C GLN A 102 11.99 -3.16 -11.21
N LEU A 103 11.72 -3.63 -10.00
CA LEU A 103 11.77 -2.78 -8.81
C LEU A 103 13.19 -2.27 -8.52
N GLU A 104 14.22 -3.09 -8.75
CA GLU A 104 15.63 -2.67 -8.66
C GLU A 104 16.00 -1.67 -9.75
N LEU A 105 15.60 -1.92 -11.01
CA LEU A 105 15.83 -1.02 -12.14
C LEU A 105 15.14 0.35 -11.95
N LEU A 106 13.99 0.38 -11.27
CA LEU A 106 13.28 1.60 -10.89
C LEU A 106 13.86 2.27 -9.63
N GLY A 107 14.89 1.69 -9.00
CA GLY A 107 15.52 2.21 -7.79
C GLY A 107 14.63 2.11 -6.54
N PHE A 108 13.55 1.31 -6.57
CA PHE A 108 12.60 1.19 -5.47
C PHE A 108 13.12 0.26 -4.36
N VAL A 109 13.91 -0.75 -4.72
CA VAL A 109 14.58 -1.65 -3.77
C VAL A 109 16.07 -1.60 -4.06
N LYS A 110 16.90 -1.68 -3.01
CA LYS A 110 18.34 -1.82 -3.19
C LYS A 110 18.61 -3.11 -3.97
N PRO A 111 19.56 -3.11 -4.92
CA PRO A 111 19.97 -4.33 -5.60
C PRO A 111 20.29 -5.38 -4.54
N ALA A 112 19.64 -6.55 -4.62
CA ALA A 112 20.07 -7.66 -3.80
C ALA A 112 21.56 -7.88 -4.12
N ALA A 113 22.41 -7.87 -3.11
CA ALA A 113 23.86 -8.07 -3.26
C ALA A 113 24.19 -9.53 -3.65
N LYS A 114 23.57 -10.05 -4.72
CA LYS A 114 23.80 -11.39 -5.29
C LYS A 114 23.40 -11.42 -6.77
N HIS A 115 24.21 -10.81 -7.61
CA HIS A 115 24.58 -11.44 -8.87
C HIS A 115 26.05 -11.86 -8.75
N LYS A 116 26.29 -13.01 -8.12
CA LYS A 116 27.55 -13.73 -8.41
C LYS A 116 27.45 -14.11 -9.88
N ALA A 117 28.34 -13.52 -10.68
CA ALA A 117 28.54 -13.83 -12.07
C ALA A 117 28.61 -15.35 -12.27
N GLY A 118 27.73 -15.89 -13.10
CA GLY A 118 27.99 -17.14 -13.81
C GLY A 118 28.99 -16.85 -14.90
N ALA A 119 30.27 -16.74 -14.52
CA ALA A 119 31.38 -16.98 -15.42
C ALA A 119 31.81 -18.43 -15.21
N ALA A 120 31.37 -19.30 -16.12
CA ALA A 120 31.97 -20.60 -16.42
C ALA A 120 31.48 -21.01 -17.81
#